data_AF-A0A316PGL6-F1
#
_entry.id   AF-A0A316PGL6-F1
#
_cell.length_a   1.000
_cell.length_b   1.000
_cell.length_c   1.000
_cell.angle_alpha   90.00
_cell.angle_beta   90.00
_cell.angle_gamma   90.00
#
_symmetry.space_group_name_H-M   'P 1'
#
loop_
_entity.id
_entity.type
_entity.pdbx_description
1 polymer ?
#
loop_
_entity_poly.entity_id
_entity_poly.type
_entity_poly.pdbx_seq_one_letter_code
_entity_poly.pdbx_strand_id
1 'polypeptide(L)'
;MRQQETVNEIPKYHKSTGSDISKSKAKSKHKHQYEECLTQYKFDFNGKTSIHTILSSYCTICGKIGDTLKNGECNKELNIIREQRQKDKLYYVHIPDEEVYERLHNRLPVFFVKDICNKYVDLKQNDTSERE
;
A
#
# COMPACT_ATOMS: atom_id res chain seq x y z
N MET A 1 -27.95 49.44 -33.83
CA MET A 1 -27.98 47.97 -33.84
C MET A 1 -27.04 47.49 -32.74
N ARG A 2 -27.56 46.87 -31.69
CA ARG A 2 -26.76 46.34 -30.57
C ARG A 2 -26.93 44.84 -30.59
N GLN A 3 -25.90 44.11 -31.01
CA GLN A 3 -25.93 42.65 -30.99
C GLN A 3 -25.82 42.20 -29.53
N GLN A 4 -26.76 41.37 -29.07
CA GLN A 4 -26.67 40.65 -27.81
C GLN A 4 -25.94 39.33 -28.07
N GLU A 5 -24.78 39.14 -27.45
CA GLU A 5 -24.09 37.86 -27.43
C GLU A 5 -24.82 36.91 -26.47
N THR A 6 -25.38 35.83 -27.01
CA THR A 6 -25.95 34.73 -26.22
C THR A 6 -24.81 33.84 -25.74
N VAL A 7 -24.46 33.94 -24.46
CA VAL A 7 -23.53 33.02 -23.81
C VAL A 7 -24.20 31.65 -23.74
N ASN A 8 -23.74 30.72 -24.57
CA ASN A 8 -24.20 29.34 -24.56
C ASN A 8 -23.60 28.65 -23.31
N GLU A 9 -24.32 28.68 -22.19
CA GLU A 9 -23.91 27.96 -20.97
C GLU A 9 -23.84 26.46 -21.27
N ILE A 10 -22.62 25.93 -21.23
CA ILE A 10 -22.36 24.49 -21.37
C ILE A 10 -23.06 23.79 -20.18
N PRO A 11 -23.99 22.83 -20.42
CA PRO A 11 -24.65 22.15 -19.32
C PRO A 11 -23.61 21.38 -18.49
N LYS A 12 -23.55 21.71 -17.20
CA LYS A 12 -22.70 21.01 -16.23
C LYS A 12 -23.08 19.53 -16.26
N TYR A 13 -22.14 18.67 -16.66
CA TYR A 13 -22.35 17.23 -16.70
C TYR A 13 -22.81 16.72 -15.33
N HIS A 14 -24.09 16.37 -15.24
CA HIS A 14 -24.65 15.75 -14.04
C HIS A 14 -24.50 14.23 -14.21
N LYS A 15 -23.62 13.62 -13.41
CA LYS A 15 -23.52 12.15 -13.36
C LYS A 15 -24.90 11.59 -13.02
N SER A 16 -25.38 10.63 -13.79
CA SER A 16 -26.65 9.95 -13.52
C SER A 16 -26.56 9.23 -12.18
N THR A 17 -27.32 9.68 -11.18
CA THR A 17 -27.38 9.12 -9.81
C THR A 17 -28.11 7.77 -9.74
N GLY A 18 -28.21 7.04 -10.86
CA GLY A 18 -29.01 5.82 -10.98
C GLY A 18 -28.26 4.74 -11.73
N SER A 19 -27.34 4.06 -11.05
CA SER A 19 -27.02 2.68 -11.41
C SER A 19 -26.51 1.92 -10.18
N ASP A 20 -27.35 1.03 -9.65
CA ASP A 20 -26.92 -0.06 -8.76
C ASP A 20 -25.94 -1.04 -9.46
N ILE A 21 -25.70 -0.82 -10.75
CA ILE A 21 -24.79 -1.58 -11.62
C ILE A 21 -23.30 -1.20 -11.37
N SER A 22 -23.00 -0.15 -10.61
CA SER A 22 -21.63 0.38 -10.47
C SER A 22 -20.72 -0.30 -9.43
N LYS A 23 -21.18 -1.37 -8.78
CA LYS A 23 -20.30 -2.21 -7.94
C LYS A 23 -19.73 -3.33 -8.79
N SER A 24 -18.64 -3.05 -9.50
CA SER A 24 -17.77 -4.10 -10.04
C SER A 24 -17.52 -5.15 -8.96
N LYS A 25 -17.63 -6.45 -9.27
CA LYS A 25 -17.36 -7.55 -8.31
C LYS A 25 -16.00 -7.44 -7.60
N ALA A 26 -15.07 -6.66 -8.15
CA ALA A 26 -13.75 -6.36 -7.61
C ALA A 26 -13.73 -5.35 -6.43
N LYS A 27 -14.83 -4.63 -6.17
CA LYS A 27 -14.90 -3.72 -5.01
C LYS A 27 -15.27 -4.51 -3.77
N SER A 28 -14.47 -4.35 -2.73
CA SER A 28 -14.70 -4.91 -1.40
C SER A 28 -16.04 -4.41 -0.83
N LYS A 29 -16.70 -5.28 -0.06
CA LYS A 29 -18.02 -5.00 0.54
C LYS A 29 -17.95 -4.08 1.76
N HIS A 30 -16.75 -3.76 2.25
CA HIS A 30 -16.52 -2.97 3.46
C HIS A 30 -15.56 -1.82 3.18
N LYS A 31 -15.58 -0.83 4.08
CA LYS A 31 -14.57 0.23 4.11
C LYS A 31 -13.26 -0.35 4.64
N HIS A 32 -12.20 -0.23 3.85
CA HIS A 32 -10.89 -0.71 4.28
C HIS A 32 -10.36 0.09 5.47
N GLN A 33 -10.00 -0.62 6.53
CA GLN A 33 -9.21 -0.12 7.65
C GLN A 33 -7.81 -0.67 7.47
N TYR A 34 -6.86 0.20 7.13
CA TYR A 34 -5.48 -0.20 6.86
C TYR A 34 -4.61 0.03 8.09
N GLU A 35 -3.79 -0.97 8.39
CA GLU A 35 -2.72 -0.90 9.39
C GLU A 35 -1.37 -1.21 8.73
N GLU A 36 -0.28 -0.77 9.35
CA GLU A 36 1.07 -1.04 8.86
C GLU A 36 1.40 -2.53 9.00
N CYS A 37 2.11 -3.08 8.02
CA CYS A 37 2.63 -4.45 8.07
C CYS A 37 3.93 -4.57 7.28
N LEU A 38 4.67 -5.63 7.55
CA LEU A 38 5.74 -6.08 6.66
C LEU A 38 5.20 -7.15 5.72
N THR A 39 5.49 -7.01 4.44
CA THR A 39 5.21 -8.02 3.43
C THR A 39 6.52 -8.61 2.95
N GLN A 40 6.65 -9.93 3.02
CA GLN A 40 7.81 -10.67 2.55
C GLN A 40 7.46 -11.54 1.36
N TYR A 41 8.33 -11.55 0.34
CA TYR A 41 8.18 -12.42 -0.81
C TYR A 41 9.53 -12.88 -1.32
N LYS A 42 9.54 -14.04 -1.98
CA LYS A 42 10.75 -14.54 -2.65
C LYS A 42 10.87 -13.86 -4.01
N PHE A 43 12.10 -13.45 -4.35
CA PHE A 43 12.43 -12.91 -5.64
C PHE A 43 13.61 -13.68 -6.22
N ASP A 44 13.40 -14.22 -7.42
CA ASP A 44 14.43 -14.94 -8.15
C ASP A 44 15.02 -14.02 -9.22
N PHE A 45 16.30 -13.69 -9.08
CA PHE A 45 17.02 -12.91 -10.08
C PHE A 45 18.38 -13.52 -10.38
N ASN A 46 18.63 -13.80 -11.66
CA ASN A 46 19.89 -14.36 -12.14
C ASN A 46 20.32 -15.64 -11.38
N GLY A 47 19.37 -16.55 -11.14
CA GLY A 47 19.61 -17.81 -10.44
C GLY A 47 19.84 -17.68 -8.92
N LYS A 48 19.66 -16.48 -8.35
CA LYS A 48 19.73 -16.25 -6.90
C LYS A 48 18.34 -15.92 -6.39
N THR A 49 17.90 -16.68 -5.39
CA THR A 49 16.66 -16.43 -4.64
C THR A 49 16.99 -15.56 -3.43
N SER A 50 16.40 -14.37 -3.34
CA SER A 50 16.41 -13.51 -2.15
C SER A 50 15.02 -13.37 -1.57
N ILE A 51 14.94 -13.06 -0.27
CA ILE A 51 13.69 -12.65 0.37
C ILE A 51 13.68 -11.14 0.39
N HIS A 52 12.67 -10.54 -0.23
CA HIS A 52 12.44 -9.11 -0.15
C HIS A 52 11.47 -8.79 0.97
N THR A 53 11.76 -7.72 1.70
CA THR A 53 10.92 -7.23 2.80
C THR A 53 10.53 -5.79 2.55
N ILE A 54 9.23 -5.53 2.48
CA ILE A 54 8.71 -4.18 2.23
C ILE A 54 7.72 -3.76 3.30
N LEU A 55 7.82 -2.49 3.71
CA LEU A 55 6.81 -1.86 4.56
C LEU A 55 5.58 -1.52 3.71
N SER A 56 4.46 -2.18 4.01
CA SER A 56 3.19 -2.03 3.31
C SER A 56 2.08 -1.69 4.30
N SER A 57 0.85 -1.71 3.81
CA SER A 57 -0.32 -1.77 4.69
C SER A 57 -1.23 -2.91 4.29
N TYR A 58 -2.03 -3.38 5.24
CA TYR A 58 -3.01 -4.41 5.00
C TYR A 58 -4.34 -4.02 5.62
N CYS A 59 -5.43 -4.46 5.00
CA CYS A 59 -6.75 -4.28 5.55
C CYS A 59 -7.00 -5.34 6.62
N THR A 60 -7.21 -4.92 7.87
CA THR A 60 -7.44 -5.83 9.01
C THR A 60 -8.67 -6.73 8.86
N ILE A 61 -9.63 -6.34 8.01
CA ILE A 61 -10.88 -7.08 7.80
C ILE A 61 -10.75 -8.13 6.69
N CYS A 62 -9.97 -7.87 5.64
CA CYS A 62 -9.96 -8.72 4.44
C CYS A 62 -8.58 -9.04 3.88
N GLY A 63 -7.51 -8.59 4.54
CA GLY A 63 -6.14 -8.81 4.13
C GLY A 63 -5.73 -8.06 2.86
N LYS A 64 -6.57 -7.18 2.29
CA LYS A 64 -6.18 -6.43 1.09
C LYS A 64 -4.90 -5.63 1.35
N ILE A 65 -3.90 -5.81 0.52
CA ILE A 65 -2.64 -5.06 0.59
C ILE A 65 -2.88 -3.67 0.01
N GLY A 66 -2.45 -2.67 0.75
CA GLY A 66 -2.39 -1.28 0.34
C GLY A 66 -0.95 -0.78 0.29
N ASP A 67 -0.79 0.42 -0.26
CA ASP A 67 0.49 1.12 -0.27
C ASP A 67 0.96 1.45 1.16
N THR A 68 2.21 1.89 1.29
CA THR A 68 2.76 2.34 2.57
C THR A 68 1.95 3.51 3.14
N LEU A 69 1.57 3.42 4.42
CA LEU A 69 0.81 4.48 5.09
C LEU A 69 1.70 5.71 5.32
N LYS A 70 1.42 6.81 4.61
CA LYS A 70 2.19 8.06 4.73
C LYS A 70 2.31 8.55 6.18
N ASN A 71 1.24 8.39 6.96
CA ASN A 71 1.18 8.84 8.35
C ASN A 71 1.54 7.76 9.38
N GLY A 72 1.85 6.54 8.91
CA GLY A 72 2.28 5.42 9.74
C GLY A 72 3.56 5.73 10.50
N GLU A 73 3.66 5.20 11.72
CA GLU A 73 4.79 5.48 12.60
C GLU A 73 6.07 4.88 12.03
N CYS A 74 6.00 3.63 11.55
CA CYS A 74 7.14 2.92 11.00
C CYS A 74 7.60 3.55 9.67
N ASN A 75 6.65 4.00 8.85
CA ASN A 75 6.98 4.72 7.62
C ASN A 75 7.72 6.03 7.91
N LYS A 76 7.33 6.79 8.93
CA LYS A 76 8.03 8.02 9.34
C LYS A 76 9.45 7.71 9.80
N GLU A 77 9.63 6.66 10.60
CA GLU A 77 10.94 6.21 11.06
C GLU A 77 11.88 5.87 9.88
N LEU A 78 11.40 5.08 8.91
CA LEU A 78 12.18 4.75 7.70
C LEU A 78 12.47 5.99 6.85
N ASN A 79 11.56 6.95 6.75
CA ASN A 79 11.79 8.18 6.00
C ASN A 79 12.87 9.05 6.64
N ILE A 80 12.92 9.15 7.98
CA ILE A 80 14.01 9.85 8.68
C ILE A 80 15.37 9.21 8.33
N ILE A 81 15.45 7.88 8.34
CA ILE A 81 16.69 7.15 7.99
C ILE A 81 17.07 7.42 6.53
N ARG A 82 16.11 7.39 5.60
CA ARG A 82 16.33 7.71 4.18
C ARG A 82 16.86 9.12 4.01
N GLU A 83 16.20 10.12 4.60
CA GLU A 83 16.59 11.52 4.54
C GLU A 83 18.00 11.74 5.09
N GLN A 84 18.32 11.14 6.24
CA GLN A 84 19.67 11.22 6.83
C GLN A 84 20.75 10.65 5.90
N ARG A 85 20.47 9.51 5.24
CA ARG A 85 21.42 8.88 4.31
C ARG A 85 21.49 9.57 2.95
N GLN A 86 20.42 10.27 2.57
CA GLN A 86 20.26 10.93 1.28
C GLN A 86 20.85 12.34 1.26
N LYS A 87 20.96 13.04 2.41
CA LYS A 87 21.42 14.44 2.53
C LYS A 87 22.25 15.00 1.35
N ASP A 88 23.39 14.39 1.03
CA ASP A 88 24.32 14.89 0.02
C ASP A 88 24.30 14.12 -1.32
N LYS A 89 23.36 13.18 -1.49
CA LYS A 89 23.25 12.29 -2.64
C LYS A 89 22.13 12.73 -3.57
N LEU A 90 22.45 12.79 -4.86
CA LEU A 90 21.48 13.08 -5.93
C LEU A 90 20.59 11.89 -6.31
N TYR A 91 20.77 10.73 -5.66
CA TYR A 91 20.04 9.50 -5.96
C TYR A 91 19.31 8.98 -4.72
N TYR A 92 18.23 8.22 -4.96
CA TYR A 92 17.45 7.58 -3.90
C TYR A 92 18.31 6.55 -3.16
N VAL A 93 18.33 6.65 -1.82
CA VAL A 93 19.04 5.68 -0.98
C VAL A 93 18.07 4.63 -0.49
N HIS A 94 18.27 3.41 -0.98
CA HIS A 94 17.57 2.23 -0.50
C HIS A 94 18.01 1.87 0.92
N ILE A 95 17.05 1.55 1.80
CA ILE A 95 17.33 0.89 3.08
C ILE A 95 17.30 -0.60 2.81
N PRO A 96 18.36 -1.37 3.09
CA PRO A 96 18.37 -2.82 2.90
C PRO A 96 17.17 -3.52 3.55
N ASP A 97 16.66 -4.56 2.90
CA ASP A 97 15.46 -5.28 3.33
C ASP A 97 15.66 -5.96 4.69
N GLU A 98 16.87 -6.46 4.96
CA GLU A 98 17.25 -7.03 6.25
C GLU A 98 17.16 -5.98 7.36
N GLU A 99 17.62 -4.76 7.10
CA GLU A 99 17.54 -3.66 8.07
C GLU A 99 16.08 -3.24 8.33
N VAL A 100 15.23 -3.22 7.29
CA VAL A 100 13.79 -2.97 7.46
C VAL A 100 13.16 -4.06 8.34
N TYR A 101 13.49 -5.32 8.07
CA TYR A 101 12.99 -6.45 8.86
C TYR A 101 13.42 -6.34 10.31
N GLU A 102 14.72 -6.27 10.60
CA GLU A 102 15.27 -6.22 11.96
C GLU A 102 14.66 -5.11 12.82
N ARG A 103 14.41 -3.94 12.22
CA ARG A 103 13.82 -2.80 12.92
C ARG A 103 12.34 -2.99 13.24
N LEU A 104 11.57 -3.61 12.36
CA LEU A 104 10.10 -3.51 12.37
C LEU A 104 9.36 -4.83 12.63
N HIS A 105 10.00 -6.00 12.47
CA HIS A 105 9.34 -7.31 12.59
C HIS A 105 8.73 -7.58 13.98
N ASN A 106 9.27 -6.98 15.04
CA ASN A 106 8.73 -7.13 16.40
C ASN A 106 7.52 -6.24 16.68
N ARG A 107 7.27 -5.23 15.84
CA ARG A 107 6.21 -4.22 16.05
C ARG A 107 5.05 -4.38 15.06
N LEU A 108 5.31 -4.98 13.91
CA LEU A 108 4.36 -5.10 12.82
C LEU A 108 4.11 -6.57 12.47
N PRO A 109 2.88 -6.92 12.06
CA PRO A 109 2.62 -8.23 11.51
C PRO A 109 3.44 -8.46 10.25
N VAL A 110 3.98 -9.66 10.09
CA VAL A 110 4.78 -10.09 8.94
C VAL A 110 3.99 -11.09 8.13
N PHE A 111 3.72 -10.77 6.87
CA PHE A 111 2.98 -11.63 5.96
C PHE A 111 3.88 -12.14 4.84
N PHE A 112 3.87 -13.46 4.62
CA PHE A 112 4.52 -14.07 3.46
C PHE A 112 3.56 -14.15 2.28
N VAL A 113 3.92 -13.47 1.19
CA VAL A 113 3.16 -13.47 -0.06
C VAL A 113 3.97 -14.12 -1.17
N LYS A 114 3.26 -14.53 -2.24
CA LYS A 114 3.88 -15.23 -3.36
C LYS A 114 4.83 -14.32 -4.14
N ASP A 115 4.36 -13.13 -4.49
CA ASP A 115 5.12 -12.14 -5.25
C ASP A 115 4.63 -10.71 -4.95
N ILE A 116 5.33 -9.70 -5.47
CA ILE A 116 5.00 -8.27 -5.30
C ILE A 116 3.63 -7.89 -5.88
N CYS A 117 3.07 -8.69 -6.80
CA CYS A 117 1.77 -8.44 -7.42
C CYS A 117 0.61 -9.01 -6.59
N ASN A 118 0.91 -9.69 -5.47
CA ASN A 118 -0.12 -10.14 -4.54
C ASN A 118 -0.98 -8.97 -4.06
N LYS A 119 -2.29 -9.17 -4.11
CA LYS A 119 -3.28 -8.14 -3.71
C LYS A 119 -3.79 -8.32 -2.28
N TYR A 120 -3.56 -9.50 -1.70
CA TYR A 120 -4.11 -9.88 -0.40
C TYR A 120 -3.09 -10.70 0.38
N VAL A 121 -3.05 -10.49 1.69
CA VAL A 121 -2.39 -11.35 2.68
C VAL A 121 -3.39 -12.34 3.27
N ASP A 122 -2.89 -13.46 3.77
CA ASP A 122 -3.69 -14.40 4.53
C ASP A 122 -3.70 -13.98 6.01
N LEU A 123 -4.84 -13.50 6.49
CA LEU A 123 -4.99 -13.05 7.87
C LEU A 123 -4.84 -14.20 8.89
N LYS A 124 -5.09 -15.45 8.48
CA LYS A 124 -5.00 -16.62 9.37
C LYS A 124 -3.56 -16.96 9.75
N GLN A 125 -2.55 -16.46 9.02
CA GLN A 125 -1.15 -16.71 9.32
C GLN A 125 -0.71 -16.08 10.66
N ASN A 126 -1.34 -14.98 11.08
CA ASN A 126 -1.01 -14.31 12.34
C ASN A 126 -1.67 -14.95 13.56
N ASP A 127 -2.74 -15.71 13.41
CA ASP A 127 -3.41 -16.36 14.55
C ASP A 127 -2.56 -17.50 15.15
N THR A 128 -1.58 -18.00 14.40
CA THR A 128 -0.70 -19.11 14.80
C THR A 128 0.46 -18.71 15.71
N SER A 129 0.77 -17.42 15.87
CA SER A 129 1.89 -16.97 16.72
C SER A 129 1.52 -16.75 18.20
N GLU A 130 0.28 -17.01 18.62
CA GLU A 130 -0.17 -16.87 20.02
C GLU A 130 -0.29 -18.21 20.79
N ARG A 131 0.27 -19.32 20.30
CA ARG A 131 0.20 -20.62 21.00
C ARG A 131 1.47 -21.44 20.91
N GLU A 132 2.58 -20.98 21.47
CA GLU A 132 3.64 -21.83 22.04
C GLU A 132 4.23 -21.18 23.30
#